data_AF-A0A8F9WE95-F1
#
_entry.id   AF-A0A8F9WE95-F1
#
_cell.length_a   1.000
_cell.length_b   1.000
_cell.length_c   1.000
_cell.angle_alpha   90.00
_cell.angle_beta   90.00
_cell.angle_gamma   90.00
#
_symmetry.space_group_name_H-M   'P 1'
#
loop_
_entity.id
_entity.type
_entity.pdbx_description
1 polymer ?
#
loop_
_entity_poly.entity_id
_entity_poly.type
_entity_poly.pdbx_seq_one_letter_code
_entity_poly.pdbx_strand_id
1 'polypeptide(L)'
;MSYGQIQFEPGIERKIKISVAIFLIVIIGFLYIRESIYGDEITKDILLNIERHTSVIDIYNNIEQHNAPYVKYSNGTSEILEFSYKIGDSISKDKGDSIEYIFRDKEIIKNNLLENYRNNN
;
A
#
# COMPACT_ATOMS: atom_id res chain seq x y z
N MET A 1 -5.20 48.15 23.08
CA MET A 1 -5.29 46.74 23.55
C MET A 1 -3.88 46.19 23.60
N SER A 2 -3.31 46.06 24.80
CA SER A 2 -1.97 45.52 25.00
C SER A 2 -2.07 44.00 25.10
N TYR A 3 -1.41 43.27 24.21
CA TYR A 3 -1.26 41.81 24.35
C TYR A 3 -0.31 41.57 25.51
N GLY A 4 -0.80 40.93 26.58
CA GLY A 4 0.04 40.52 27.71
C GLY A 4 1.16 39.63 27.20
N GLN A 5 2.40 40.07 27.35
CA GLN A 5 3.55 39.24 27.05
C GLN A 5 3.63 38.12 28.08
N ILE A 6 3.52 36.87 27.63
CA ILE A 6 3.73 35.70 28.46
C ILE A 6 5.23 35.67 28.77
N GLN A 7 5.61 36.13 29.96
CA GLN A 7 6.97 35.96 30.46
C GLN A 7 7.15 34.53 30.92
N PHE A 8 7.84 33.72 30.12
CA PHE A 8 8.21 32.37 30.49
C PHE A 8 9.31 32.40 31.56
N GLU A 9 9.16 31.62 32.62
CA GLU A 9 10.25 31.42 33.58
C GLU A 9 11.51 30.90 32.86
N PRO A 10 12.71 31.31 33.32
CA PRO A 10 13.97 30.85 32.73
C PRO A 10 14.06 29.32 32.75
N GLY A 11 14.27 28.73 31.57
CA GLY A 11 14.37 27.28 31.38
C GLY A 11 13.08 26.57 30.95
N ILE A 12 11.93 27.26 30.88
CA ILE A 12 10.69 26.67 30.36
C ILE A 12 10.85 26.23 28.89
N GLU A 13 11.51 27.01 28.04
CA GLU A 13 11.72 26.64 26.63
C GLU A 13 12.44 25.30 26.46
N ARG A 14 13.43 25.03 27.32
CA ARG A 14 14.16 23.75 27.32
C ARG A 14 13.26 22.60 27.75
N LYS A 15 12.41 22.81 28.76
CA LYS A 15 11.43 21.81 29.22
C LYS A 15 10.38 21.51 28.15
N ILE A 16 9.89 22.53 27.45
CA ILE A 16 8.95 22.37 26.33
C ILE A 16 9.60 21.55 25.20
N LYS A 17 10.83 21.88 24.80
CA LYS A 17 11.55 21.13 23.74
C LYS A 17 11.74 19.66 24.12
N ILE A 18 12.12 19.37 25.36
CA ILE A 18 12.27 17.99 25.84
C ILE A 18 10.92 17.26 25.85
N SER A 19 9.86 17.91 26.32
CA SER A 19 8.50 17.35 26.33
C SER A 19 8.03 16.99 24.91
N VAL A 20 8.21 17.91 23.95
CA VAL A 20 7.87 17.67 22.54
C VAL A 20 8.72 16.53 21.96
N ALA A 21 10.01 16.47 22.26
CA ALA A 21 10.88 15.39 21.79
C ALA A 21 10.43 14.03 22.33
N ILE A 22 10.10 13.93 23.62
CA ILE A 22 9.58 12.70 24.23
C ILE A 22 8.25 12.31 23.58
N PHE A 23 7.35 13.27 23.37
CA PHE A 23 6.06 13.02 22.72
C PHE A 23 6.23 12.45 21.30
N LEU A 24 7.14 13.01 20.51
CA LEU A 24 7.45 12.51 19.17
C LEU A 24 8.06 11.11 19.21
N ILE A 25 8.97 10.82 20.15
CA ILE A 25 9.55 9.48 20.32
C ILE A 25 8.46 8.44 20.64
N VAL A 26 7.51 8.78 21.51
CA VAL A 26 6.39 7.90 21.85
C VAL A 26 5.50 7.64 20.64
N ILE A 27 5.18 8.68 19.85
CA ILE A 27 4.40 8.52 18.61
C ILE A 27 5.13 7.63 17.61
N ILE A 28 6.41 7.88 17.36
CA ILE A 28 7.22 7.10 16.42
C ILE A 28 7.31 5.64 16.89
N GLY A 29 7.54 5.41 18.19
CA GLY A 29 7.56 4.08 18.77
C GLY A 29 6.23 3.34 18.63
N PHE A 30 5.11 4.04 18.86
CA PHE A 30 3.78 3.46 18.68
C PHE A 30 3.51 3.09 17.21
N LEU A 31 3.87 3.97 16.26
CA LEU A 31 3.72 3.70 14.83
C LEU A 31 4.57 2.51 14.40
N TYR A 32 5.80 2.42 14.87
CA TYR A 32 6.70 1.29 14.58
C TYR A 32 6.14 -0.04 15.08
N ILE A 33 5.65 -0.08 16.32
CA ILE A 33 5.05 -1.30 16.89
C ILE A 33 3.78 -1.68 16.13
N ARG A 34 2.93 -0.71 15.80
CA ARG A 34 1.71 -0.96 15.04
C ARG A 34 2.02 -1.60 13.69
N GLU A 35 2.96 -1.02 12.93
CA GLU A 35 3.36 -1.54 11.63
C GLU A 35 3.95 -2.95 11.75
N SER A 36 4.85 -3.16 12.71
CA SER A 36 5.53 -4.45 12.92
C SER A 36 4.60 -5.58 13.34
N ILE A 37 3.49 -5.29 14.03
CA ILE A 37 2.56 -6.32 14.52
C ILE A 37 1.41 -6.54 13.54
N TYR A 38 0.83 -5.47 13.01
CA TYR A 38 -0.43 -5.54 12.25
C TYR A 38 -0.24 -5.36 10.74
N GLY A 39 0.92 -4.88 10.27
CA GLY A 39 1.16 -4.61 8.85
C GLY A 39 0.94 -5.85 7.99
N ASP A 40 1.60 -6.95 8.33
CA ASP A 40 1.54 -8.21 7.58
C ASP A 40 0.14 -8.83 7.57
N GLU A 41 -0.57 -8.80 8.70
CA GLU A 41 -1.94 -9.32 8.80
C GLU A 41 -2.92 -8.50 7.95
N ILE A 42 -2.83 -7.17 8.03
CA ILE A 42 -3.67 -6.27 7.23
C ILE A 42 -3.41 -6.49 5.74
N THR A 43 -2.14 -6.56 5.32
CA THR A 43 -1.83 -6.75 3.90
C THR A 43 -2.26 -8.13 3.41
N LYS A 44 -2.02 -9.19 4.19
CA LYS A 44 -2.51 -10.52 3.86
C LYS A 44 -4.03 -10.54 3.69
N ASP A 45 -4.78 -9.93 4.61
CA ASP A 45 -6.23 -9.87 4.53
C ASP A 45 -6.71 -9.09 3.31
N ILE A 46 -6.02 -8.00 2.94
CA ILE A 46 -6.32 -7.26 1.70
C ILE A 46 -6.12 -8.17 0.49
N LEU A 47 -4.97 -8.83 0.37
CA LEU A 47 -4.65 -9.70 -0.78
C LEU A 47 -5.61 -10.88 -0.92
N LEU A 48 -6.01 -11.49 0.21
CA LEU A 48 -6.98 -12.58 0.21
C LEU A 48 -8.39 -12.10 -0.13
N ASN A 49 -8.76 -10.87 0.22
CA ASN A 49 -10.08 -10.32 -0.09
C ASN A 49 -10.25 -9.85 -1.54
N ILE A 50 -9.18 -9.76 -2.34
CA ILE A 50 -9.29 -9.44 -3.77
C ILE A 50 -10.09 -10.53 -4.48
N GLU A 51 -11.11 -10.14 -5.22
CA GLU A 51 -11.89 -10.99 -6.12
C GLU A 51 -11.85 -10.35 -7.51
N ARG A 52 -11.41 -11.12 -8.51
CA ARG A 52 -11.16 -10.58 -9.85
C ARG A 52 -11.42 -11.62 -10.92
N HIS A 53 -12.39 -11.33 -11.78
CA HIS A 53 -12.66 -12.09 -13.01
C HIS A 53 -12.77 -11.10 -14.17
N THR A 54 -11.65 -10.84 -14.84
CA THR A 54 -11.56 -9.79 -15.84
C THR A 54 -10.46 -10.08 -16.84
N SER A 55 -10.32 -9.25 -17.86
CA SER A 55 -9.25 -9.36 -18.85
C SER A 55 -8.48 -8.06 -18.93
N VAL A 56 -7.18 -8.14 -19.21
CA VAL A 56 -6.32 -6.98 -19.40
C VAL A 56 -6.61 -6.38 -20.78
N ILE A 57 -7.11 -5.15 -20.79
CA ILE A 57 -7.46 -4.45 -22.03
C ILE A 57 -6.40 -3.43 -22.44
N ASP A 58 -5.61 -2.92 -21.50
CA ASP A 58 -4.56 -1.95 -21.79
C ASP A 58 -3.49 -1.94 -20.69
N ILE A 59 -2.28 -1.49 -21.04
CA ILE A 59 -1.17 -1.23 -20.11
C ILE A 59 -0.54 0.10 -20.52
N TYR A 60 -0.51 1.05 -19.59
CA TYR A 60 -0.11 2.43 -19.89
C TYR A 60 0.62 3.06 -18.70
N ASN A 61 1.44 4.08 -18.96
CA ASN A 61 2.03 4.87 -17.89
C ASN A 61 1.05 5.97 -17.47
N ASN A 62 0.68 6.01 -16.20
CA ASN A 62 -0.23 7.00 -15.66
C ASN A 62 0.53 8.30 -15.34
N ILE A 63 0.32 9.32 -16.16
CA ILE A 63 1.01 10.62 -16.06
C ILE A 63 0.68 11.32 -14.73
N GLU A 64 -0.54 11.14 -14.22
CA GLU A 64 -0.98 11.76 -12.96
C GLU A 64 -0.33 11.10 -11.73
N GLN A 65 0.12 9.85 -11.87
CA GLN A 65 0.74 9.04 -10.82
C GLN A 65 2.24 8.86 -11.09
N HIS A 66 2.94 9.96 -11.35
CA HIS A 66 4.40 9.99 -11.58
C HIS A 66 4.87 9.06 -12.72
N ASN A 67 4.07 8.89 -13.77
CA ASN A 67 4.33 7.95 -14.88
C ASN A 67 4.47 6.49 -14.44
N ALA A 68 3.88 6.09 -13.30
CA ALA A 68 3.86 4.70 -12.88
C ALA A 68 3.10 3.84 -13.91
N PRO A 69 3.55 2.61 -14.18
CA PRO A 69 2.86 1.70 -15.08
C PRO A 69 1.56 1.22 -14.43
N TYR A 70 0.47 1.28 -15.18
CA TYR A 70 -0.88 0.85 -14.78
C TYR A 70 -1.40 -0.19 -15.76
N VAL A 71 -2.27 -1.05 -15.26
CA VAL A 71 -3.03 -2.02 -16.02
C VAL A 71 -4.51 -1.63 -15.99
N LYS A 72 -5.15 -1.66 -17.16
CA LYS A 72 -6.59 -1.44 -17.31
C LYS A 72 -7.29 -2.77 -17.56
N TYR A 73 -8.39 -2.98 -16.87
CA TYR A 73 -9.17 -4.21 -16.93
C TYR A 73 -10.50 -4.01 -17.66
N SER A 74 -11.06 -5.10 -18.19
CA SER A 74 -12.31 -5.10 -18.96
C SER A 74 -13.54 -4.70 -18.13
N ASN A 75 -13.47 -4.82 -16.80
CA ASN A 75 -14.50 -4.36 -15.88
C ASN A 75 -14.45 -2.84 -15.61
N GLY A 76 -13.53 -2.10 -16.26
CA GLY A 76 -13.37 -0.65 -16.12
C GLY A 76 -12.45 -0.21 -14.99
N THR A 77 -11.90 -1.13 -14.20
CA THR A 77 -10.93 -0.81 -13.14
C THR A 77 -9.52 -0.62 -13.72
N SER A 78 -8.73 0.23 -13.07
CA SER A 78 -7.31 0.42 -13.37
C SER A 78 -6.51 0.39 -12.08
N GLU A 79 -5.40 -0.33 -12.08
CA GLU A 79 -4.52 -0.49 -10.92
C GLU A 79 -3.05 -0.38 -11.34
N ILE A 80 -2.14 -0.22 -10.37
CA ILE A 80 -0.71 -0.24 -10.63
C ILE A 80 -0.32 -1.60 -11.21
N LEU A 81 0.62 -1.62 -12.16
CA LEU A 81 1.13 -2.84 -12.77
C LEU A 81 2.06 -3.58 -11.78
N GLU A 82 1.48 -4.39 -10.90
CA GLU A 82 2.21 -5.15 -9.86
C GLU A 82 2.73 -6.51 -10.35
N PHE A 83 2.25 -6.98 -11.50
CA PHE A 83 2.66 -8.24 -12.12
C PHE A 83 2.93 -8.03 -13.61
N SER A 84 3.68 -8.95 -14.22
CA SER A 84 4.01 -8.94 -15.65
C SER A 84 2.84 -9.36 -16.55
N TYR A 85 1.69 -8.69 -16.38
CA TYR A 85 0.52 -8.86 -17.22
C TYR A 85 0.81 -8.44 -18.67
N LYS A 86 0.03 -8.98 -19.60
CA LYS A 86 0.01 -8.62 -21.01
C LYS A 86 -1.42 -8.33 -21.45
N ILE A 87 -1.56 -7.48 -22.44
CA ILE A 87 -2.86 -7.20 -23.08
C ILE A 87 -3.41 -8.52 -23.64
N GLY A 88 -4.67 -8.81 -23.31
CA GLY A 88 -5.36 -10.06 -23.67
C GLY A 88 -5.31 -11.14 -22.58
N ASP A 89 -4.48 -10.98 -21.53
CA ASP A 89 -4.50 -11.90 -20.39
C ASP A 89 -5.90 -11.90 -19.75
N SER A 90 -6.44 -13.09 -19.48
CA SER A 90 -7.63 -13.24 -18.65
C SER A 90 -7.22 -13.64 -17.25
N ILE A 91 -7.78 -12.96 -16.25
CA ILE A 91 -7.39 -13.07 -14.86
C ILE A 91 -8.58 -13.61 -14.08
N SER A 92 -8.33 -14.64 -13.29
CA SER A 92 -9.29 -15.22 -12.37
C SER A 92 -8.65 -15.39 -11.00
N LYS A 93 -9.23 -14.73 -10.00
CA LYS A 93 -8.87 -14.88 -8.60
C LYS A 93 -10.15 -14.87 -7.78
N ASP A 94 -10.34 -15.96 -7.04
CA ASP A 94 -11.43 -16.07 -6.09
C ASP A 94 -11.06 -15.40 -4.76
N LYS A 95 -12.09 -14.92 -4.07
CA LYS A 95 -11.95 -14.41 -2.72
C LYS A 95 -11.50 -15.52 -1.78
N GLY A 96 -10.53 -15.23 -0.92
CA GLY A 96 -9.94 -16.17 0.03
C GLY A 96 -8.77 -16.97 -0.54
N ASP A 97 -8.55 -16.94 -1.85
CA ASP A 97 -7.42 -17.60 -2.50
C ASP A 97 -6.21 -16.68 -2.58
N SER A 98 -5.01 -17.22 -2.35
CA SER A 98 -3.75 -16.49 -2.53
C SER A 98 -3.21 -16.55 -3.96
N ILE A 99 -3.77 -17.45 -4.78
CA ILE A 99 -3.36 -17.66 -6.17
C ILE A 99 -4.29 -16.89 -7.08
N GLU A 100 -3.70 -16.02 -7.90
CA GLU A 100 -4.35 -15.45 -9.07
C GLU A 100 -3.93 -16.25 -10.30
N TYR A 101 -4.91 -16.71 -11.08
CA TYR A 101 -4.68 -17.45 -12.32
C TYR A 101 -4.74 -16.50 -13.50
N ILE A 102 -3.70 -16.54 -14.33
CA ILE A 102 -3.57 -15.72 -15.52
C ILE A 102 -3.56 -16.67 -16.72
N PHE A 103 -4.63 -16.61 -17.49
CA PHE A 103 -4.80 -17.36 -18.73
C PHE A 103 -4.23 -16.54 -19.87
N ARG A 104 -3.12 -17.03 -20.43
CA ARG A 104 -2.39 -16.39 -21.52
C ARG A 104 -2.24 -17.39 -22.65
N ASP A 105 -2.95 -17.13 -23.75
CA ASP A 105 -2.98 -18.03 -24.92
C ASP A 105 -3.36 -19.48 -24.53
N LYS A 106 -2.36 -20.37 -24.44
CA LYS A 106 -2.50 -21.79 -24.08
C LYS A 106 -1.89 -22.14 -22.73
N GLU A 107 -1.41 -21.15 -22.01
CA GLU A 107 -0.71 -21.31 -20.73
C GLU A 107 -1.53 -20.72 -19.58
N ILE A 108 -1.40 -21.34 -18.41
CA ILE A 108 -1.96 -20.85 -17.16
C ILE A 108 -0.78 -20.50 -16.25
N ILE A 109 -0.61 -19.22 -15.99
CA ILE A 109 0.40 -18.70 -15.07
C ILE A 109 -0.26 -18.54 -13.70
N LYS A 110 0.38 -19.06 -12.66
CA LYS A 110 -0.08 -18.92 -11.28
C LYS A 110 0.73 -17.81 -10.62
N ASN A 111 0.04 -16.76 -10.21
CA ASN A 111 0.60 -15.63 -9.49
C ASN A 111 0.22 -15.76 -8.00
N ASN A 112 1.17 -16.16 -7.15
CA ASN A 112 0.94 -16.25 -5.72
C ASN A 112 1.17 -14.88 -5.07
N LEU A 113 0.08 -14.18 -4.75
CA LEU A 113 0.14 -12.80 -4.26
C LEU A 113 0.83 -12.70 -2.89
N LEU A 114 0.63 -13.67 -2.00
CA LEU A 114 1.27 -13.67 -0.68
C LEU A 114 2.78 -13.92 -0.76
N GLU A 115 3.19 -14.83 -1.65
CA GLU A 115 4.60 -15.12 -1.86
C GLU A 115 5.31 -13.98 -2.57
N ASN A 116 4.67 -13.37 -3.57
CA ASN A 116 5.21 -12.20 -4.25
C ASN A 116 5.31 -11.00 -3.34
N TYR A 117 4.32 -10.77 -2.47
CA TYR A 117 4.41 -9.74 -1.43
C TYR A 117 5.61 -9.96 -0.51
N ARG A 118 5.82 -11.20 -0.03
CA ARG A 118 6.95 -11.54 0.85
C ARG A 118 8.32 -11.41 0.16
N ASN A 119 8.40 -11.65 -1.14
CA ASN A 119 9.67 -11.60 -1.88
C ASN A 119 10.01 -10.18 -2.36
N ASN A 120 9.03 -9.29 -2.46
CA ASN A 120 9.19 -7.91 -2.92
C ASN A 120 9.30 -6.88 -1.78
N ASN A 121 9.09 -7.28 -0.53
CA ASN A 121 9.31 -6.49 0.70
C ASN A 121 10.54 -7.00 1.47
#